data_AF-A0A0S8BA35-F1
#
_entry.id   AF-A0A0S8BA35-F1
#
_cell.length_a   1.000
_cell.length_b   1.000
_cell.length_c   1.000
_cell.angle_alpha   90.00
_cell.angle_beta   90.00
_cell.angle_gamma   90.00
#
_symmetry.space_group_name_H-M   'P 1'
#
loop_
_entity.id
_entity.type
_entity.pdbx_description
1 polymer ?
#
loop_
_entity_poly.entity_id
_entity_poly.type
_entity_poly.pdbx_seq_one_letter_code
_entity_poly.pdbx_strand_id
1 'polypeptide(L)'
;MDLDKYFKKYVWDDERTPYLVPVARLSRRQASYELYFYALFVGVLCAVISIAALSNKLPHGNAVIVSLYAFSVVCAALLLGVSRHPWAAWWCATPPLAGLAYFAVYGFHPNLGTQDKVLLVVAMIAWLVYCRRLLAIARAYPGLPQPSGGD
;
A
#
# COMPACT_ATOMS: atom_id res chain seq x y z
N MET A 1 -32.48 6.74 10.63
CA MET A 1 -31.25 6.83 9.82
C MET A 1 -30.63 5.45 9.77
N ASP A 2 -30.72 4.76 8.63
CA ASP A 2 -30.20 3.40 8.40
C ASP A 2 -28.66 3.37 8.24
N LEU A 3 -27.93 3.95 9.21
CA LEU A 3 -26.46 3.95 9.21
C LEU A 3 -25.90 2.52 9.07
N ASP A 4 -26.51 1.54 9.76
CA ASP A 4 -26.10 0.14 9.69
C ASP A 4 -26.27 -0.48 8.30
N LYS A 5 -27.33 -0.10 7.58
CA LYS A 5 -27.60 -0.61 6.24
C LYS A 5 -26.62 -0.05 5.22
N TYR A 6 -26.26 1.23 5.35
CA TYR A 6 -25.21 1.84 4.54
C TYR A 6 -23.82 1.31 4.92
N PHE A 7 -23.52 1.15 6.21
CA PHE A 7 -22.25 0.62 6.68
C PHE A 7 -22.03 -0.81 6.18
N LYS A 8 -23.02 -1.68 6.30
CA LYS A 8 -22.97 -3.05 5.76
C LYS A 8 -22.89 -3.06 4.23
N LYS A 9 -23.59 -2.16 3.54
CA LYS A 9 -23.51 -2.06 2.08
C LYS A 9 -22.15 -1.58 1.57
N TYR A 10 -21.42 -0.75 2.32
CA TYR A 10 -20.14 -0.18 1.88
C TYR A 10 -18.92 -0.96 2.40
N VAL A 11 -18.98 -1.48 3.63
CA VAL A 11 -17.88 -2.23 4.27
C VAL A 11 -17.91 -3.71 3.88
N TRP A 12 -19.09 -4.25 3.55
CA TRP A 12 -19.30 -5.65 3.17
C TRP A 12 -19.62 -5.81 1.67
N ASP A 13 -19.24 -4.83 0.85
CA ASP A 13 -19.36 -4.95 -0.60
C ASP A 13 -18.24 -5.86 -1.11
N ASP A 14 -18.55 -7.12 -1.38
CA ASP A 14 -17.58 -8.08 -1.89
C ASP A 14 -16.96 -7.62 -3.22
N GLU A 15 -17.62 -6.78 -4.03
CA GLU A 15 -17.01 -6.27 -5.26
C GLU A 15 -15.97 -5.17 -5.01
N ARG A 16 -16.22 -4.26 -4.06
CA ARG A 16 -15.35 -3.10 -3.78
C ARG A 16 -14.34 -3.34 -2.67
N THR A 17 -14.60 -4.28 -1.76
CA THR A 17 -13.77 -4.55 -0.57
C THR A 17 -13.38 -6.05 -0.43
N PRO A 18 -12.79 -6.68 -1.47
CA PRO A 18 -12.53 -8.12 -1.50
C PRO A 18 -11.32 -8.57 -0.64
N TYR A 19 -11.04 -7.91 0.48
CA TYR A 19 -9.84 -8.17 1.31
C TYR A 19 -9.86 -9.55 1.99
N LEU A 20 -11.02 -10.20 2.09
CA LEU A 20 -11.18 -11.52 2.72
C LEU A 20 -11.28 -12.67 1.68
N VAL A 21 -11.37 -12.34 0.39
CA VAL A 21 -11.44 -13.36 -0.68
C VAL A 21 -10.04 -13.87 -1.00
N PRO A 22 -9.81 -15.20 -1.10
CA PRO A 22 -8.52 -15.74 -1.50
C PRO A 22 -8.21 -15.39 -2.95
N VAL A 23 -6.93 -15.14 -3.26
CA VAL A 23 -6.48 -14.67 -4.59
C VAL A 23 -6.96 -15.57 -5.74
N ALA A 24 -7.04 -16.88 -5.51
CA ALA A 24 -7.50 -17.86 -6.50
C ALA A 24 -8.98 -17.71 -6.91
N ARG A 25 -9.79 -16.98 -6.12
CA ARG A 25 -11.23 -16.77 -6.38
C ARG A 25 -11.58 -15.32 -6.69
N LEU A 26 -10.58 -14.45 -6.87
CA LEU A 26 -10.81 -13.04 -7.17
C LEU A 26 -11.34 -12.84 -8.59
N SER A 27 -12.37 -12.01 -8.72
CA SER A 27 -12.75 -11.48 -10.03
C SER A 27 -11.75 -10.42 -10.50
N ARG A 28 -11.65 -10.20 -11.82
CA ARG A 28 -10.75 -9.17 -12.37
C ARG A 28 -11.09 -7.75 -11.90
N ARG A 29 -12.38 -7.49 -11.64
CA ARG A 29 -12.86 -6.20 -11.12
C ARG A 29 -12.43 -5.99 -9.67
N GLN A 30 -12.60 -7.00 -8.84
CA GLN A 30 -12.13 -7.02 -7.45
C GLN A 30 -10.62 -6.81 -7.36
N ALA A 31 -9.85 -7.56 -8.15
CA ALA A 31 -8.39 -7.40 -8.23
C ALA A 31 -7.97 -5.99 -8.67
N SER A 32 -8.70 -5.39 -9.61
CA SER A 32 -8.45 -4.01 -10.06
C SER A 32 -8.67 -2.98 -8.96
N TYR A 33 -9.74 -3.11 -8.18
CA TYR A 33 -10.03 -2.20 -7.08
C TYR A 33 -9.00 -2.34 -5.96
N GLU A 34 -8.60 -3.56 -5.60
CA GLU A 34 -7.60 -3.80 -4.56
C GLU A 34 -6.23 -3.22 -4.93
N LEU A 35 -5.77 -3.44 -6.17
CA LEU A 35 -4.52 -2.85 -6.68
C LEU A 35 -4.59 -1.32 -6.74
N TYR A 36 -5.72 -0.76 -7.18
CA TYR A 36 -5.92 0.69 -7.25
C TYR A 36 -5.96 1.34 -5.86
N PHE A 37 -6.68 0.75 -4.91
CA PHE A 37 -6.76 1.25 -3.54
C PHE A 37 -5.38 1.24 -2.87
N TYR A 38 -4.63 0.16 -3.04
CA TYR A 38 -3.26 0.09 -2.55
C TYR A 38 -2.35 1.14 -3.21
N ALA A 39 -2.44 1.30 -4.53
CA ALA A 39 -1.69 2.33 -5.25
C ALA A 39 -2.00 3.74 -4.71
N LEU A 40 -3.28 4.05 -4.45
CA LEU A 40 -3.68 5.32 -3.86
C LEU A 40 -3.12 5.49 -2.45
N PHE A 41 -3.28 4.48 -1.59
CA PHE A 41 -2.77 4.50 -0.22
C PHE A 41 -1.27 4.75 -0.17
N VAL A 42 -0.48 3.95 -0.91
CA VAL A 42 0.99 4.09 -0.94
C VAL A 42 1.42 5.37 -1.63
N GLY A 43 0.75 5.77 -2.72
CA GLY A 43 1.05 7.01 -3.43
C GLY A 43 0.88 8.24 -2.53
N VAL A 44 -0.23 8.33 -1.80
CA VAL A 44 -0.47 9.45 -0.86
C VAL A 44 0.54 9.42 0.28
N LEU A 45 0.76 8.26 0.89
CA LEU A 45 1.69 8.10 2.01
C LEU A 45 3.12 8.50 1.60
N CYS A 46 3.61 8.00 0.47
CA CYS A 46 4.96 8.31 -0.03
C CYS A 46 5.08 9.76 -0.53
N ALA A 47 4.03 10.36 -1.08
CA ALA A 47 4.04 11.77 -1.46
C ALA A 47 4.23 12.67 -0.22
N VAL A 48 3.52 12.38 0.87
CA VAL A 48 3.69 13.10 2.15
C VAL A 48 5.10 12.89 2.69
N ILE A 49 5.63 11.66 2.66
CA ILE A 49 7.01 11.37 3.10
C ILE A 49 8.03 12.13 2.25
N SER A 50 7.86 12.21 0.93
CA SER A 50 8.78 12.93 0.05
C SER A 50 8.88 14.40 0.43
N ILE A 51 7.74 15.06 0.66
CA ILE A 51 7.69 16.46 1.09
C ILE A 51 8.27 16.61 2.51
N ALA A 52 7.92 15.71 3.43
CA ALA A 52 8.42 15.73 4.79
C ALA A 52 9.94 15.53 4.87
N ALA A 53 10.52 14.67 4.03
CA ALA A 53 11.96 14.38 3.98
C ALA A 53 12.78 15.59 3.51
N LEU A 54 12.20 16.46 2.69
CA LEU A 54 12.81 17.74 2.28
C LEU A 54 12.72 18.82 3.36
N SER A 55 11.86 18.64 4.38
CA SER A 55 11.71 19.60 5.46
C SER A 55 12.85 19.47 6.48
N ASN A 56 13.41 20.61 6.89
CA ASN A 56 14.40 20.68 7.98
C ASN A 56 13.78 20.55 9.38
N LYS A 57 12.46 20.33 9.48
CA LYS A 57 11.75 20.23 10.77
C LYS A 57 11.81 18.85 11.41
N LEU A 58 12.28 17.83 10.69
CA LEU A 58 12.38 16.47 11.20
C LEU A 58 13.83 16.16 11.66
N PRO A 59 14.01 15.28 12.66
CA PRO A 59 15.35 14.93 13.18
C PRO A 59 16.28 14.34 12.12
N HIS A 60 15.73 13.75 11.06
CA HIS A 60 16.46 13.20 9.90
C HIS A 60 16.03 13.90 8.59
N GLY A 61 15.67 15.18 8.70
CA GLY A 61 15.28 16.03 7.57
C GLY A 61 16.46 16.33 6.63
N ASN A 62 16.15 16.87 5.44
CA ASN A 62 17.10 17.14 4.35
C ASN A 62 17.75 15.86 3.75
N ALA A 63 17.06 14.73 3.84
CA ALA A 63 17.51 13.48 3.25
C ALA A 63 17.05 13.37 1.78
N VAL A 64 17.80 14.00 0.87
CA VAL A 64 17.48 14.05 -0.57
C VAL A 64 17.24 12.65 -1.15
N ILE A 65 18.05 11.65 -0.74
CA ILE A 65 17.92 10.26 -1.19
C ILE A 65 16.56 9.67 -0.81
N VAL A 66 16.08 9.93 0.42
CA VAL A 66 14.78 9.43 0.90
C VAL A 66 13.64 10.07 0.12
N SER A 67 13.74 11.37 -0.19
CA SER A 67 12.75 12.05 -1.01
C SER A 67 12.71 11.51 -2.44
N LEU A 68 13.87 11.31 -3.08
CA LEU A 68 13.95 10.74 -4.44
C LEU A 68 13.38 9.33 -4.48
N TYR A 69 13.70 8.51 -3.48
CA TYR A 69 13.12 7.18 -3.34
C TYR A 69 11.59 7.25 -3.18
N ALA A 70 11.09 8.03 -2.23
CA ALA A 70 9.66 8.17 -2.01
C ALA A 70 8.92 8.67 -3.26
N PHE A 71 9.49 9.64 -3.98
CA PHE A 71 8.96 10.12 -5.25
C PHE A 71 8.94 9.02 -6.33
N SER A 72 10.00 8.21 -6.45
CA SER A 72 10.01 7.08 -7.38
C SER A 72 8.90 6.05 -7.09
N VAL A 73 8.59 5.84 -5.80
CA VAL A 73 7.48 4.98 -5.38
C VAL A 73 6.14 5.60 -5.75
N VAL A 74 5.97 6.93 -5.65
CA VAL A 74 4.76 7.62 -6.13
C VAL A 74 4.58 7.42 -7.63
N CYS A 75 5.64 7.57 -8.43
CA CYS A 75 5.58 7.29 -9.87
C CYS A 75 5.18 5.84 -10.15
N ALA A 76 5.76 4.87 -9.42
CA ALA A 76 5.38 3.47 -9.55
C ALA A 76 3.93 3.20 -9.11
N ALA A 77 3.43 3.89 -8.10
CA ALA A 77 2.05 3.77 -7.64
C ALA A 77 1.07 4.28 -8.72
N LEU A 78 1.38 5.39 -9.39
CA LEU A 78 0.60 5.87 -10.54
C LEU A 78 0.60 4.86 -11.68
N LEU A 79 1.78 4.31 -12.02
CA LEU A 79 1.89 3.24 -13.02
C LEU A 79 1.09 2.01 -12.63
N LEU A 80 1.10 1.61 -11.36
CA LEU A 80 0.31 0.48 -10.86
C LEU A 80 -1.20 0.75 -10.97
N GLY A 81 -1.65 1.96 -10.65
CA GLY A 81 -3.06 2.34 -10.77
C GLY A 81 -3.59 2.34 -12.20
N VAL A 82 -2.76 2.77 -13.17
CA VAL A 82 -3.15 2.84 -14.58
C VAL A 82 -2.94 1.49 -15.29
N SER A 83 -1.71 0.97 -15.25
CA SER A 83 -1.29 -0.20 -16.04
C SER A 83 -1.52 -1.54 -15.35
N ARG A 84 -1.59 -1.57 -14.00
CA ARG A 84 -1.66 -2.79 -13.17
C ARG A 84 -0.49 -3.76 -13.44
N HIS A 85 0.64 -3.22 -13.90
CA HIS A 85 1.79 -4.01 -14.29
C HIS A 85 2.48 -4.64 -13.06
N PRO A 86 2.85 -5.94 -13.11
CA PRO A 86 3.41 -6.65 -11.95
C PRO A 86 4.74 -6.08 -11.46
N TRP A 87 5.54 -5.49 -12.35
CA TRP A 87 6.80 -4.84 -11.95
C TRP A 87 6.57 -3.57 -11.12
N ALA A 88 5.51 -2.81 -11.41
CA ALA A 88 5.14 -1.65 -10.61
C ALA A 88 4.72 -2.08 -9.19
N ALA A 89 4.02 -3.22 -9.07
CA ALA A 89 3.64 -3.77 -7.77
C ALA A 89 4.85 -4.18 -6.92
N TRP A 90 5.90 -4.71 -7.54
CA TRP A 90 7.18 -4.99 -6.86
C TRP A 90 7.82 -3.73 -6.30
N TRP A 91 7.86 -2.65 -7.08
CA TRP A 91 8.40 -1.38 -6.59
C TRP A 91 7.54 -0.75 -5.50
N CYS A 92 6.21 -0.90 -5.55
CA CYS A 92 5.32 -0.42 -4.49
C CYS A 92 5.30 -1.31 -3.23
N ALA A 93 5.99 -2.47 -3.24
CA ALA A 93 6.13 -3.36 -2.09
C ALA A 93 7.39 -3.08 -1.25
N THR A 94 8.30 -2.25 -1.74
CA THR A 94 9.54 -1.88 -1.04
C THR A 94 9.37 -0.89 0.13
N PRO A 95 8.32 -0.02 0.24
CA PRO A 95 8.19 0.93 1.34
C PRO A 95 8.22 0.34 2.76
N PRO A 96 7.47 -0.73 3.10
CA PRO A 96 7.54 -1.31 4.45
C PRO A 96 8.93 -1.90 4.75
N LEU A 97 9.63 -2.42 3.74
CA LEU A 97 10.99 -2.94 3.89
C LEU A 97 12.00 -1.82 4.14
N ALA A 98 11.86 -0.69 3.41
CA ALA A 98 12.65 0.51 3.66
C ALA A 98 12.38 1.10 5.06
N GLY A 99 11.12 1.08 5.52
CA GLY A 99 10.77 1.49 6.88
C GLY A 99 11.40 0.62 7.97
N LEU A 100 11.39 -0.70 7.79
CA LEU A 100 12.09 -1.62 8.70
C LEU A 100 13.61 -1.42 8.70
N ALA A 101 14.21 -1.23 7.53
CA ALA A 101 15.64 -0.92 7.42
C ALA A 101 15.98 0.40 8.10
N TYR A 102 15.13 1.42 7.97
CA TYR A 102 15.29 2.69 8.66
C TYR A 102 15.26 2.51 10.19
N PHE A 103 14.30 1.74 10.73
CA PHE A 103 14.26 1.45 12.16
C PHE A 103 15.46 0.63 12.65
N ALA A 104 16.01 -0.25 11.82
CA ALA A 104 17.19 -1.03 12.17
C ALA A 104 18.48 -0.19 12.22
N VAL A 105 18.60 0.83 11.37
CA VAL A 105 19.81 1.68 11.29
C VAL A 105 19.75 2.87 12.25
N TYR A 106 18.64 3.60 12.25
CA TYR A 106 18.50 4.85 13.01
C TYR A 106 17.83 4.65 14.37
N GLY A 107 17.27 3.46 14.62
CA GLY A 107 16.53 3.16 15.84
C GLY A 107 15.19 3.90 15.92
N PHE A 108 14.60 3.88 17.11
CA PHE A 108 13.33 4.55 17.41
C PHE A 108 13.57 5.88 18.12
N HIS A 109 12.68 6.84 17.91
CA HIS A 109 12.71 8.10 18.64
C HIS A 109 12.68 7.85 20.17
N PRO A 110 13.52 8.53 20.97
CA PRO A 110 13.66 8.25 22.39
C PRO A 110 12.37 8.49 23.20
N ASN A 111 11.52 9.42 22.76
CA ASN A 111 10.22 9.72 23.39
C ASN A 111 9.11 8.69 23.11
N LEU A 112 9.35 7.66 22.30
CA LEU A 112 8.34 6.61 22.06
C LEU A 112 8.35 5.59 23.19
N GLY A 113 7.16 5.28 23.72
CA GLY A 113 6.99 4.19 24.66
C GLY A 113 7.34 2.85 24.02
N THR A 114 7.70 1.85 24.84
CA THR A 114 7.98 0.48 24.33
C THR A 114 6.78 -0.08 23.54
N GLN A 115 5.56 0.23 23.96
CA GLN A 115 4.33 -0.17 23.28
C GLN A 115 4.24 0.42 21.87
N ASP A 116 4.55 1.72 21.69
CA ASP A 116 4.50 2.38 20.37
C ASP A 116 5.54 1.80 19.42
N LYS A 117 6.74 1.50 19.92
CA LYS A 117 7.81 0.86 19.14
C LYS A 117 7.39 -0.51 18.63
N VAL A 118 6.82 -1.34 19.51
CA VAL A 118 6.30 -2.67 19.15
C VAL A 118 5.17 -2.54 18.13
N LEU A 119 4.24 -1.59 18.34
CA LEU A 119 3.13 -1.35 17.42
C LEU A 119 3.62 -0.98 16.02
N LEU A 120 4.62 -0.09 15.91
CA LEU A 120 5.21 0.30 14.62
C LEU A 120 5.84 -0.89 13.89
N VAL A 121 6.60 -1.73 14.60
CA VAL A 121 7.23 -2.92 14.01
C VAL A 121 6.16 -3.90 13.53
N VAL A 122 5.16 -4.19 14.36
CA VAL A 122 4.05 -5.08 14.01
C VAL A 122 3.28 -4.54 12.80
N ALA A 123 3.02 -3.23 12.76
CA ALA A 123 2.36 -2.59 11.62
C ALA A 123 3.18 -2.72 10.32
N MET A 124 4.51 -2.54 10.39
CA MET A 124 5.39 -2.72 9.22
C MET A 124 5.42 -4.18 8.75
N ILE A 125 5.47 -5.15 9.67
CA ILE A 125 5.42 -6.58 9.34
C ILE A 125 4.07 -6.92 8.70
N ALA A 126 2.96 -6.45 9.28
CA ALA A 126 1.62 -6.68 8.74
C ALA A 126 1.49 -6.10 7.32
N TRP A 127 2.02 -4.90 7.09
CA TRP A 127 2.06 -4.30 5.76
C TRP A 127 2.92 -5.14 4.79
N LEU A 128 4.09 -5.61 5.21
CA LEU A 128 4.93 -6.48 4.38
C LEU A 128 4.22 -7.80 4.02
N VAL A 129 3.50 -8.41 4.97
CA VAL A 129 2.67 -9.58 4.72
C VAL A 129 1.57 -9.26 3.71
N TYR A 130 0.94 -8.09 3.81
CA TYR A 130 -0.05 -7.64 2.84
C TYR A 130 0.56 -7.44 1.43
N CYS A 131 1.79 -6.93 1.33
CA CYS A 131 2.47 -6.80 0.05
C CYS A 131 2.65 -8.16 -0.66
N ARG A 132 2.78 -9.28 0.07
CA ARG A 132 2.82 -10.62 -0.54
C ARG A 132 1.52 -10.95 -1.27
N ARG A 133 0.38 -10.60 -0.66
CA ARG A 133 -0.94 -10.75 -1.28
C ARG A 133 -1.06 -9.86 -2.52
N LEU A 134 -0.63 -8.60 -2.41
CA LEU A 134 -0.64 -7.66 -3.55
C LEU A 134 0.15 -8.21 -4.75
N LEU A 135 1.35 -8.76 -4.52
CA LEU A 135 2.17 -9.35 -5.56
C LEU A 135 1.53 -10.59 -6.18
N ALA A 136 0.86 -11.41 -5.37
CA ALA A 136 0.11 -12.56 -5.88
C ALA A 136 -1.04 -12.12 -6.79
N ILE A 137 -1.78 -11.06 -6.41
CA ILE A 137 -2.85 -10.48 -7.23
C ILE A 137 -2.30 -9.91 -8.52
N ALA A 138 -1.24 -9.10 -8.46
CA ALA A 138 -0.63 -8.48 -9.64
C ALA A 138 -0.09 -9.51 -10.65
N ARG A 139 0.43 -10.65 -10.16
CA ARG A 139 0.87 -11.77 -11.00
C ARG A 139 -0.28 -12.56 -11.61
N ALA A 140 -1.36 -12.77 -10.86
CA ALA A 140 -2.56 -13.47 -11.35
C ALA A 140 -3.39 -12.62 -12.32
N TYR A 141 -3.29 -11.29 -12.22
CA TYR A 141 -4.11 -10.32 -12.96
C TYR A 141 -4.21 -10.56 -14.48
N PRO A 142 -3.12 -10.85 -15.22
CA PRO A 142 -3.19 -11.07 -16.67
C PRO A 142 -4.04 -12.29 -17.06
N GLY A 143 -4.16 -13.29 -16.18
CA GLY A 143 -4.90 -14.53 -16.42
C GLY A 143 -6.34 -14.53 -15.90
N LEU A 144 -6.79 -13.45 -15.25
CA LEU A 144 -8.15 -13.39 -14.73
C LEU A 144 -9.16 -13.16 -15.86
N PRO A 145 -10.30 -13.89 -15.86
CA PRO A 145 -11.32 -13.73 -16.87
C PRO A 145 -11.80 -12.27 -16.91
N GLN A 146 -11.83 -11.73 -18.12
CA GLN A 146 -12.38 -10.41 -18.40
C GLN A 146 -13.87 -10.46 -18.06
N PRO A 147 -14.44 -9.50 -17.32
CA PRO A 147 -15.89 -9.45 -17.16
C PRO A 147 -16.48 -9.32 -18.58
N SER A 148 -17.22 -10.34 -19.01
CA SER A 148 -17.99 -10.31 -20.25
C SER A 148 -18.92 -9.10 -20.20
N GLY A 149 -18.90 -8.29 -21.27
CA GLY A 149 -19.50 -6.96 -21.33
C GLY A 149 -20.89 -6.84 -20.70
N GLY A 150 -21.05 -5.77 -19.92
CA GLY A 150 -22.34 -5.10 -19.78
C GLY A 150 -22.20 -3.77 -20.49
N ASP A 151 -22.71 -3.72 -21.73
CA ASP A 151 -23.09 -2.47 -22.39
C ASP A 151 -24.15 -1.73 -21.55
#